data_AF-A0A3B8VA15-F1
#
_entry.id   AF-A0A3B8VA15-F1
#
_cell.length_a   1.000
_cell.length_b   1.000
_cell.length_c   1.000
_cell.angle_alpha   90.00
_cell.angle_beta   90.00
_cell.angle_gamma   90.00
#
_symmetry.space_group_name_H-M   'P 1'
#
loop_
_entity.id
_entity.type
_entity.pdbx_description
1 polymer ?
#
loop_
_entity_poly.entity_id
_entity_poly.type
_entity_poly.pdbx_seq_one_letter_code
_entity_poly.pdbx_strand_id
1 'polypeptide(L)'
;MSRPKPKVLAEIVNKTTFKSDQILACDGIWAVFFDGKPINLKIVNMISSFPGPKYKKVSFSNRGHAINLCKKLNEQFKTDKFIVVLLSEGKKIFP
;
A
#
# COMPACT_ATOMS: atom_id res chain seq x y z
N MET A 1 21.05 7.31 1.64
CA MET A 1 20.90 6.90 0.22
C MET A 1 19.72 7.66 -0.36
N SER A 2 19.94 8.56 -1.32
CA SER A 2 18.85 9.27 -2.00
C SER A 2 17.95 8.27 -2.72
N ARG A 3 16.64 8.37 -2.54
CA ARG A 3 15.67 7.49 -3.21
C ARG A 3 15.78 7.75 -4.73
N PRO A 4 15.96 6.71 -5.57
CA PRO A 4 15.96 6.90 -7.02
C PRO A 4 14.67 7.59 -7.45
N LYS A 5 14.79 8.60 -8.33
CA LYS A 5 13.61 9.32 -8.84
C LYS A 5 12.74 8.32 -9.63
N PRO A 6 11.44 8.22 -9.34
CA PRO A 6 10.55 7.34 -10.08
C PRO A 6 10.42 7.82 -11.54
N LYS A 7 10.31 6.88 -12.47
CA LYS A 7 10.04 7.20 -13.88
C LYS A 7 8.60 7.68 -14.04
N VAL A 8 8.40 8.87 -14.62
CA VAL A 8 7.07 9.38 -14.97
C VAL A 8 6.61 8.69 -16.25
N LEU A 9 5.39 8.15 -16.24
CA LEU A 9 4.76 7.45 -17.36
C LEU A 9 3.83 8.36 -18.16
N ALA A 10 3.10 9.23 -17.46
CA ALA A 10 2.20 10.22 -18.05
C ALA A 10 2.06 11.41 -17.11
N GLU A 11 1.72 12.56 -17.67
CA GLU A 11 1.53 13.81 -16.93
C GLU A 11 0.39 14.62 -17.55
N ILE A 12 -0.45 15.19 -16.69
CA ILE A 12 -1.48 16.15 -17.08
C ILE A 12 -1.26 17.42 -16.26
N VAL A 13 -1.16 18.56 -16.94
CA VAL A 13 -0.97 19.88 -16.32
C VAL A 13 -2.21 20.73 -16.53
N ASN A 14 -2.83 21.15 -15.44
CA ASN A 14 -3.88 22.16 -15.45
C ASN A 14 -3.23 23.56 -15.53
N LYS A 15 -3.37 24.25 -16.66
CA LYS A 15 -2.77 25.57 -16.90
C LYS A 15 -3.40 26.69 -16.07
N THR A 16 -4.62 26.51 -15.56
CA THR A 16 -5.32 27.50 -14.75
C THR A 16 -4.92 27.40 -13.28
N THR A 17 -4.80 26.18 -12.75
CA THR A 17 -4.42 25.96 -11.34
C THR A 17 -2.93 25.65 -11.15
N PHE A 18 -2.17 25.55 -12.24
CA PHE A 18 -0.76 25.10 -12.28
C PHE A 18 -0.50 23.76 -11.58
N LYS A 19 -1.52 22.90 -11.49
CA LYS A 19 -1.42 21.57 -10.87
C LYS A 19 -0.95 20.54 -11.90
N SER A 20 0.07 19.76 -11.54
CA SER A 20 0.53 18.60 -12.32
C SER A 20 0.13 17.30 -11.62
N ASP A 21 -0.62 16.46 -12.34
CA ASP A 21 -0.95 15.10 -11.93
C ASP A 21 -0.10 14.11 -12.75
N GLN A 22 0.77 13.36 -12.08
CA GLN A 22 1.74 12.46 -12.71
C GLN A 22 1.46 10.99 -12.37
N ILE A 23 1.57 10.12 -13.37
CA ILE A 23 1.57 8.67 -13.21
C ILE A 23 3.02 8.21 -13.09
N LEU A 24 3.32 7.44 -12.04
CA LEU A 24 4.67 6.99 -11.73
C LEU A 24 4.81 5.48 -11.93
N ALA A 25 5.90 5.07 -12.57
CA ALA A 25 6.29 3.67 -12.66
C ALA A 25 6.70 3.12 -11.29
N CYS A 26 6.51 1.82 -11.11
CA CYS A 26 6.92 1.11 -9.92
C CYS A 26 7.46 -0.27 -10.29
N ASP A 27 8.49 -0.71 -9.56
CA ASP A 27 9.16 -1.99 -9.78
C ASP A 27 8.27 -3.21 -9.44
N GLY A 28 7.21 -3.02 -8.65
CA GLY A 28 6.31 -4.11 -8.27
C GLY A 28 5.33 -3.73 -7.18
N ILE A 29 4.41 -4.65 -6.86
CA ILE A 29 3.44 -4.47 -5.79
C ILE A 29 3.73 -5.50 -4.70
N TRP A 30 4.05 -5.02 -3.50
CA TRP A 30 4.21 -5.86 -2.32
C TRP A 30 3.01 -5.69 -1.40
N ALA A 31 2.37 -6.78 -1.03
CA ALA A 31 1.22 -6.77 -0.13
C ALA A 31 1.50 -7.59 1.12
N VAL A 32 0.98 -7.13 2.26
CA VAL A 32 0.98 -7.92 3.49
C VAL A 32 -0.24 -8.84 3.48
N PHE A 33 0.00 -10.13 3.72
CA PHE A 33 -1.02 -11.16 3.85
C PHE A 33 -1.05 -11.63 5.30
N PHE A 34 -2.17 -12.21 5.72
CA PHE A 34 -2.30 -12.91 6.99
C PHE A 34 -2.86 -14.29 6.71
N ASP A 35 -2.18 -15.33 7.18
CA ASP A 35 -2.65 -16.72 7.05
C ASP A 35 -2.96 -17.09 5.58
N GLY A 36 -2.08 -16.68 4.66
CA GLY A 36 -2.21 -16.92 3.23
C GLY A 36 -3.25 -16.07 2.48
N LYS A 37 -3.92 -15.12 3.15
CA LYS A 37 -4.96 -14.27 2.52
C LYS A 37 -4.54 -12.80 2.43
N PRO A 38 -4.88 -12.09 1.33
CA PRO A 38 -4.71 -10.65 1.26
C PRO A 38 -5.64 -9.97 2.28
N ILE A 39 -5.14 -8.91 2.93
CA ILE A 39 -5.90 -8.20 3.97
C ILE A 39 -5.98 -6.69 3.69
N ASN A 40 -6.83 -6.00 4.46
CA ASN A 40 -6.75 -4.57 4.70
C ASN A 40 -6.84 -4.33 6.21
N LEU A 41 -6.38 -3.18 6.67
CA LEU A 41 -6.51 -2.80 8.08
C LEU A 41 -7.69 -1.85 8.27
N LYS A 42 -8.42 -2.06 9.36
CA LYS A 42 -9.45 -1.15 9.85
C LYS A 42 -9.02 -0.62 11.21
N ILE A 43 -9.04 0.70 11.36
CA ILE A 43 -8.77 1.38 12.62
C ILE A 43 -10.09 1.98 13.10
N VAL A 44 -10.51 1.58 14.29
CA VAL A 44 -11.70 2.08 14.97
C VAL A 44 -11.33 2.52 16.37
N ASN A 45 -12.00 3.56 16.86
CA ASN A 45 -12.02 3.84 18.28
C ASN A 45 -13.21 3.06 18.88
N MET A 46 -12.97 2.34 19.98
CA MET A 46 -13.97 1.50 20.63
C MET A 46 -15.04 2.32 21.38
N ILE A 47 -14.71 3.55 21.77
CA ILE A 47 -15.53 4.42 22.62
C ILE A 47 -16.28 5.45 21.78
N SER A 48 -15.67 5.96 20.70
CA SER A 48 -16.27 6.94 19.80
C SER A 48 -16.27 6.43 18.36
N SER A 49 -17.42 6.54 17.70
CA SER A 49 -17.57 6.31 16.26
C SER A 49 -17.17 7.52 15.40
N PHE A 50 -16.80 8.65 16.01
CA PHE A 50 -16.41 9.87 15.31
C PHE A 50 -14.94 10.25 15.56
N PRO A 51 -14.15 10.53 14.50
CA PRO A 51 -14.49 10.33 13.09
C PRO A 51 -14.59 8.83 12.75
N GLY A 52 -15.35 8.51 11.71
CA GLY A 52 -15.67 7.13 11.30
C GLY A 52 -14.45 6.21 11.09
N PRO A 53 -14.68 4.89 10.94
CA PRO A 53 -13.63 3.90 10.78
C PRO A 53 -12.67 4.25 9.63
N LYS A 54 -11.37 4.21 9.90
CA LYS A 54 -10.34 4.47 8.89
C LYS A 54 -9.84 3.15 8.31
N TYR A 55 -9.90 3.01 7.00
CA TYR A 55 -9.38 1.86 6.28
C TYR A 55 -7.99 2.16 5.71
N LYS A 56 -7.08 1.21 5.83
CA LYS A 56 -5.71 1.31 5.33
C LYS A 56 -5.38 0.13 4.43
N LYS A 57 -5.00 0.45 3.20
CA LYS A 57 -4.44 -0.53 2.25
C LYS A 57 -3.06 -0.98 2.71
N VAL A 58 -2.74 -2.25 2.47
CA VAL A 58 -1.43 -2.85 2.80
C VAL A 58 -0.67 -3.33 1.58
N SER A 59 -1.04 -2.82 0.40
CA SER A 59 -0.31 -2.94 -0.86
C SER A 59 0.60 -1.73 -1.06
N PHE A 60 1.88 -1.96 -1.33
CA PHE A 60 2.91 -0.92 -1.43
C PHE A 60 3.68 -1.06 -2.74
N SER A 61 4.07 0.09 -3.28
CA SER A 61 5.04 0.23 -4.38
C SER A 61 6.50 0.12 -3.91
N ASN A 62 6.73 -0.13 -2.62
CA ASN A 62 8.06 -0.25 -2.04
C ASN A 62 8.10 -1.41 -1.05
N ARG A 63 9.00 -2.36 -1.34
CA ARG A 63 9.25 -3.57 -0.53
C ARG A 63 9.51 -3.29 0.95
N GLY A 64 10.29 -2.25 1.26
CA GLY A 64 10.66 -1.91 2.64
C GLY A 64 9.46 -1.51 3.49
N HIS A 65 8.49 -0.79 2.91
CA HIS A 65 7.26 -0.42 3.62
C HIS A 65 6.41 -1.65 3.96
N ALA A 66 6.30 -2.60 3.03
CA ALA A 66 5.59 -3.86 3.25
C ALA A 66 6.26 -4.69 4.35
N ILE A 67 7.59 -4.84 4.30
CA ILE A 67 8.36 -5.59 5.32
C ILE A 67 8.23 -4.94 6.70
N ASN A 68 8.36 -3.62 6.80
CA ASN A 68 8.26 -2.91 8.08
C ASN A 68 6.86 -3.06 8.68
N LEU A 69 5.81 -2.97 7.86
CA LEU A 69 4.45 -3.22 8.34
C LEU A 69 4.27 -4.67 8.81
N CYS A 70 4.75 -5.63 8.02
CA CYS A 70 4.67 -7.06 8.35
C CYS A 70 5.31 -7.38 9.70
N LYS A 71 6.54 -6.89 9.93
CA LYS A 71 7.25 -7.06 11.20
C LYS A 71 6.46 -6.46 12.37
N LYS A 72 5.98 -5.23 12.21
CA LYS A 72 5.16 -4.56 13.23
C LYS A 72 3.89 -5.35 13.57
N LEU A 73 3.22 -5.92 12.57
CA LEU A 73 2.00 -6.70 12.79
C LEU A 73 2.31 -8.03 13.48
N ASN A 74 3.35 -8.75 13.04
CA ASN A 74 3.79 -9.97 13.71
C ASN A 74 4.13 -9.73 15.20
N GLU A 75 4.83 -8.63 15.49
CA GLU A 75 5.13 -8.23 16.87
C GLU A 75 3.86 -7.86 17.67
N GLN A 76 2.99 -7.02 17.11
CA GLN A 76 1.77 -6.54 17.78
C GLN A 76 0.79 -7.67 18.10
N PHE A 77 0.64 -8.63 17.18
CA PHE A 77 -0.30 -9.76 17.31
C PHE A 77 0.36 -11.03 17.86
N LYS A 78 1.66 -10.97 18.20
CA LYS A 78 2.46 -12.10 18.72
C LYS A 78 2.31 -13.35 17.85
N THR A 79 2.51 -13.18 16.54
CA THR A 79 2.35 -14.22 15.53
C THR A 79 3.41 -14.08 14.45
N ASP A 80 3.56 -15.11 13.63
CA ASP A 80 4.41 -15.16 12.43
C ASP A 80 3.58 -15.29 11.14
N LYS A 81 2.24 -15.29 11.26
CA LYS A 81 1.30 -15.50 10.15
C LYS A 81 1.21 -14.32 9.19
N PHE A 82 1.72 -13.14 9.54
CA PHE A 82 1.85 -12.05 8.58
C PHE A 82 3.06 -12.30 7.69
N ILE A 83 2.84 -12.27 6.38
CA ILE A 83 3.87 -12.44 5.36
C ILE A 83 3.79 -11.31 4.32
N VAL A 84 4.89 -11.07 3.62
CA VAL A 84 4.91 -10.16 2.47
C VAL A 84 4.93 -10.98 1.19
N VAL A 85 3.98 -10.69 0.29
CA VAL A 85 3.87 -11.32 -1.02
C VAL A 85 4.19 -10.29 -2.10
N LEU A 86 5.10 -10.63 -3.02
CA LEU A 86 5.28 -9.90 -4.27
C LEU A 86 4.22 -10.37 -5.27
N LEU A 87 3.39 -9.43 -5.72
CA LEU A 87 2.39 -9.69 -6.75
C LEU A 87 3.05 -9.46 -8.11
N SER A 88 3.50 -10.54 -8.76
CA SER A 88 4.17 -10.52 -10.07
C SER A 88 3.17 -10.54 -11.23
N GLU A 89 2.12 -11.34 -11.11
CA GLU A 89 1.11 -11.50 -12.15
C GLU A 89 -0.29 -11.38 -11.54
N GLY A 90 -1.12 -10.57 -12.20
CA GLY A 90 -2.51 -10.36 -11.83
C GLY A 90 -3.41 -10.74 -12.99
N LYS A 91 -4.60 -11.27 -12.68
CA LYS A 91 -5.63 -11.49 -13.68
C LYS A 91 -6.22 -10.13 -14.07
N LYS A 92 -6.31 -9.83 -15.36
CA LYS A 92 -7.10 -8.68 -15.84
C LYS A 92 -8.58 -8.95 -15.53
N ILE A 93 -9.16 -8.14 -14.66
CA ILE A 93 -10.58 -8.23 -14.28
C ILE A 93 -11.45 -7.24 -15.07
N PHE A 94 -10.88 -6.09 -15.42
CA PHE A 94 -11.56 -5.00 -16.12
C PHE A 94 -10.51 -4.14 -16.88
N PRO A 95 -10.83 -3.51 -18.03
CA PRO A 95 -12.07 -3.70 -18.79
C PRO A 95 -12.20 -5.12 -19.31
#